data_AF-A0AAT9M683-F1
#
_entry.id   AF-A0AAT9M683-F1
#
_cell.length_a   1.000
_cell.length_b   1.000
_cell.length_c   1.000
_cell.angle_alpha   90.00
_cell.angle_beta   90.00
_cell.angle_gamma   90.00
#
_symmetry.space_group_name_H-M   'P 1'
#
loop_
_entity.id
_entity.type
_entity.pdbx_description
1 polymer ?
#
loop_
_entity_poly.entity_id
_entity_poly.type
_entity_poly.pdbx_seq_one_letter_code
_entity_poly.pdbx_strand_id
1 'polypeptide(L)'
;MTRPGEPAEPQRSRWAFLGLDKLAPRRRVWLIAVVTAAVLITAMSLLLIAGAWRDDRAIESNLGHTDADVLYAGFDRTVVRFTTPDGGSHSPPLGVLYPQDLQAGQRVQVEYDTTDPDDLVRVAGRDYRLTFLPFGMLVGITWAVAAGLIWWLRRPRTPATT
;
A
#
# COMPACT_ATOMS: atom_id res chain seq x y z
N MET A 1 -36.95 -1.68 -46.59
CA MET A 1 -38.12 -2.47 -46.14
C MET A 1 -37.65 -3.39 -45.02
N THR A 2 -37.74 -2.95 -43.78
CA THR A 2 -37.41 -3.72 -42.57
C THR A 2 -38.67 -4.45 -42.10
N ARG A 3 -38.55 -5.75 -41.81
CA ARG A 3 -39.68 -6.61 -41.41
C ARG A 3 -40.30 -6.10 -40.10
N PRO A 4 -41.62 -5.80 -40.06
CA PRO A 4 -42.29 -5.50 -38.80
C PRO A 4 -42.54 -6.82 -38.05
N GLY A 5 -41.93 -6.97 -36.87
CA GLY A 5 -42.24 -8.09 -35.97
C GLY A 5 -41.06 -8.89 -35.43
N GLU A 6 -39.82 -8.47 -35.66
CA GLU A 6 -38.69 -9.09 -34.96
C GLU A 6 -38.72 -8.64 -33.48
N PRO A 7 -38.91 -9.56 -32.50
CA PRO A 7 -38.87 -9.18 -31.10
C PRO A 7 -37.48 -8.63 -30.82
N ALA A 8 -37.42 -7.37 -30.35
CA ALA A 8 -36.16 -6.74 -30.00
C ALA A 8 -35.37 -7.69 -29.09
N GLU A 9 -34.18 -8.13 -29.53
CA GLU A 9 -33.33 -9.00 -28.72
C GLU A 9 -33.21 -8.37 -27.33
N PRO A 10 -33.46 -9.14 -26.25
CA PRO A 10 -33.36 -8.59 -24.90
C PRO A 10 -31.93 -8.10 -24.76
N GLN A 11 -31.77 -6.77 -24.69
CA GLN A 11 -30.50 -6.10 -24.60
C GLN A 11 -29.77 -6.68 -23.39
N ARG A 12 -28.91 -7.68 -23.62
CA ARG A 12 -28.22 -8.39 -22.55
C ARG A 12 -27.38 -7.34 -21.84
N SER A 13 -27.85 -6.93 -20.67
CA SER A 13 -27.12 -5.96 -19.87
C SER A 13 -25.73 -6.56 -19.66
N ARG A 14 -24.68 -5.76 -19.90
CA ARG A 14 -23.26 -6.16 -19.70
C ARG A 14 -22.96 -6.67 -18.28
N TRP A 15 -23.96 -6.63 -17.40
CA TRP A 15 -23.89 -6.84 -15.97
C TRP A 15 -24.82 -7.97 -15.49
N ALA A 16 -25.51 -8.64 -16.41
CA ALA A 16 -26.40 -9.77 -16.12
C ALA A 16 -25.65 -10.95 -15.47
N PHE A 17 -24.38 -11.18 -15.85
CA PHE A 17 -23.55 -12.23 -15.26
C PHE A 17 -23.18 -11.97 -13.79
N LEU A 18 -23.21 -10.70 -13.36
CA LEU A 18 -22.96 -10.30 -11.96
C LEU A 18 -24.26 -10.20 -11.12
N GLY A 19 -25.44 -10.38 -11.73
CA GLY A 19 -26.74 -10.21 -11.07
C GLY A 19 -27.01 -8.79 -10.56
N LEU A 20 -26.26 -7.80 -11.05
CA LEU A 20 -26.36 -6.38 -10.64
C LEU A 20 -27.55 -5.65 -11.28
N ASP A 21 -28.12 -6.24 -12.31
CA ASP A 21 -29.32 -5.79 -13.03
C ASP A 21 -30.59 -5.86 -12.16
N LYS A 22 -30.62 -6.74 -11.16
CA LYS A 22 -31.73 -6.83 -10.19
C LYS A 22 -31.66 -5.81 -9.05
N LEU A 23 -30.59 -5.03 -8.95
CA LEU A 23 -30.38 -4.06 -7.87
C LEU A 23 -30.83 -2.66 -8.29
N ALA A 24 -31.40 -1.92 -7.35
CA ALA A 24 -31.71 -0.50 -7.56
C ALA A 24 -30.46 0.28 -8.01
N PRO A 25 -30.57 1.24 -8.96
CA PRO A 25 -29.42 1.96 -9.53
C PRO A 25 -28.45 2.52 -8.49
N ARG A 26 -28.99 3.07 -7.39
CA ARG A 26 -28.21 3.61 -6.27
C ARG A 26 -27.34 2.53 -5.59
N ARG A 27 -27.87 1.33 -5.35
CA ARG A 27 -27.12 0.22 -4.73
C ARG A 27 -25.97 -0.25 -5.64
N ARG A 28 -26.21 -0.25 -6.95
CA ARG A 28 -25.21 -0.64 -7.94
C ARG A 28 -24.03 0.34 -8.01
N VAL A 29 -24.30 1.65 -7.95
CA VAL A 29 -23.24 2.68 -7.88
C VAL A 29 -22.39 2.49 -6.62
N TRP A 30 -23.01 2.26 -5.46
CA TRP A 30 -22.28 1.99 -4.21
C TRP A 30 -21.41 0.74 -4.29
N LEU A 31 -21.91 -0.37 -4.85
CA LEU A 31 -21.10 -1.58 -5.02
C LEU A 31 -19.87 -1.34 -5.90
N ILE A 32 -20.03 -0.61 -7.01
CA ILE A 32 -18.90 -0.25 -7.88
C ILE A 32 -17.92 0.62 -7.11
N ALA A 33 -18.39 1.66 -6.40
CA ALA A 33 -17.53 2.55 -5.64
C ALA A 33 -16.70 1.81 -4.58
N VAL A 34 -17.31 0.89 -3.84
CA VAL A 34 -16.63 0.09 -2.80
C VAL A 34 -15.56 -0.81 -3.40
N VAL A 35 -15.87 -1.53 -4.47
CA VAL A 35 -14.90 -2.41 -5.15
C VAL A 35 -13.76 -1.59 -5.76
N THR A 36 -14.07 -0.48 -6.43
CA THR A 36 -13.06 0.42 -7.01
C THR A 36 -12.13 0.96 -5.93
N ALA A 37 -12.66 1.41 -4.78
CA ALA A 37 -11.85 1.88 -3.67
C ALA A 37 -10.94 0.77 -3.10
N ALA A 38 -11.48 -0.44 -2.90
CA ALA A 38 -10.70 -1.57 -2.40
C ALA A 38 -9.56 -1.96 -3.35
N VAL A 39 -9.82 -1.99 -4.66
CA VAL A 39 -8.81 -2.25 -5.69
C VAL A 39 -7.76 -1.15 -5.72
N LEU A 40 -8.16 0.13 -5.63
CA LEU A 40 -7.22 1.25 -5.62
C LEU A 40 -6.28 1.18 -4.40
N ILE A 41 -6.83 0.93 -3.20
CA ILE A 41 -6.03 0.76 -1.98
C ILE A 41 -5.06 -0.41 -2.12
N THR A 42 -5.52 -1.52 -2.71
CA THR A 42 -4.66 -2.69 -2.98
C THR A 42 -3.53 -2.32 -3.94
N ALA A 43 -3.83 -1.63 -5.04
CA ALA A 43 -2.83 -1.20 -6.02
C ALA A 43 -1.80 -0.24 -5.39
N MET A 44 -2.25 0.75 -4.61
CA MET A 44 -1.35 1.68 -3.89
C MET A 44 -0.44 0.94 -2.90
N SER A 45 -0.98 -0.03 -2.16
CA SER A 45 -0.20 -0.83 -1.21
C SER A 45 0.90 -1.62 -1.93
N LEU A 46 0.58 -2.23 -3.07
CA LEU A 46 1.56 -2.96 -3.89
C LEU A 46 2.63 -2.04 -4.46
N LEU A 47 2.26 -0.83 -4.90
CA LEU A 47 3.23 0.16 -5.39
C LEU A 47 4.19 0.61 -4.29
N LEU A 48 3.70 0.80 -3.06
CA LEU A 48 4.55 1.18 -1.92
C LEU A 48 5.55 0.06 -1.56
N ILE A 49 5.09 -1.20 -1.55
CA ILE A 49 5.98 -2.37 -1.37
C ILE A 49 7.03 -2.45 -2.48
N ALA A 50 6.63 -2.21 -3.74
CA ALA A 50 7.55 -2.22 -4.87
C ALA A 50 8.57 -1.08 -4.80
N GLY A 51 8.19 0.09 -4.28
CA GLY A 51 9.10 1.20 -4.00
C GLY A 51 10.15 0.81 -2.96
N ALA A 52 9.72 0.31 -1.80
CA ALA A 52 10.63 -0.16 -0.75
C ALA A 52 11.58 -1.26 -1.25
N TRP A 53 11.07 -2.19 -2.08
CA TRP A 53 11.91 -3.21 -2.71
C TRP A 53 12.96 -2.61 -3.66
N ARG A 54 12.61 -1.56 -4.43
CA ARG A 54 13.54 -0.88 -5.33
C ARG A 54 14.65 -0.18 -4.54
N ASP A 55 14.30 0.51 -3.46
CA ASP A 55 15.26 1.24 -2.61
C ASP A 55 16.24 0.27 -1.96
N ASP A 56 15.74 -0.83 -1.41
CA ASP A 56 16.56 -1.92 -0.86
C ASP A 56 17.48 -2.55 -1.91
N ARG A 57 17.00 -2.71 -3.14
CA ARG A 57 17.79 -3.24 -4.25
C ARG A 57 18.96 -2.30 -4.62
N ALA A 58 18.73 -0.99 -4.56
CA ALA A 58 19.76 0.02 -4.81
C ALA A 58 20.86 -0.07 -3.75
N ILE A 59 20.47 -0.07 -2.47
CA ILE A 59 21.38 -0.25 -1.33
C ILE A 59 22.19 -1.54 -1.46
N GLU A 60 21.55 -2.67 -1.76
CA GLU A 60 22.23 -3.96 -1.95
C GLU A 60 23.23 -3.96 -3.13
N SER A 61 22.94 -3.21 -4.19
CA SER A 61 23.79 -3.16 -5.38
C SER A 61 25.08 -2.37 -5.17
N ASN A 62 25.05 -1.40 -4.26
CA ASN A 62 26.14 -0.46 -3.98
C ASN A 62 26.41 -0.38 -2.47
N LEU A 63 26.48 -1.54 -1.81
CA LEU A 63 26.38 -1.64 -0.35
C LEU A 63 27.58 -1.05 0.38
N GLY A 64 27.33 -0.07 1.25
CA GLY A 64 28.25 0.42 2.27
C GLY A 64 27.76 0.07 3.67
N HIS A 65 28.69 -0.23 4.58
CA HIS A 65 28.40 -0.45 6.00
C HIS A 65 29.17 0.55 6.85
N THR A 66 28.51 1.09 7.87
CA THR A 66 29.17 1.95 8.87
C THR A 66 28.32 2.02 10.13
N ASP A 67 28.91 2.54 11.20
CA ASP A 67 28.16 2.89 12.40
C ASP A 67 27.62 4.32 12.29
N ALA A 68 26.41 4.51 12.77
CA ALA A 68 25.72 5.78 12.80
C ALA A 68 25.28 6.14 14.23
N ASP A 69 25.30 7.43 14.54
CA ASP A 69 24.74 8.00 15.76
C ASP A 69 23.32 8.49 15.50
N VAL A 70 22.35 8.04 16.30
CA VAL A 70 20.96 8.47 16.21
C VAL A 70 20.84 9.86 16.83
N LEU A 71 20.55 10.86 16.00
CA LEU A 71 20.40 12.25 16.44
C LEU A 71 19.00 12.55 16.98
N TYR A 72 17.99 11.99 16.32
CA TYR A 72 16.57 12.22 16.61
C TYR A 72 15.79 10.97 16.26
N ALA A 73 14.88 10.55 17.13
CA ALA A 73 13.96 9.44 16.90
C ALA A 73 12.54 9.91 17.22
N GLY A 74 11.75 10.14 16.18
CA GLY A 74 10.35 10.56 16.27
C GLY A 74 9.40 9.56 15.62
N PHE A 75 8.11 9.83 15.72
CA PHE A 75 7.09 9.02 15.06
C PHE A 75 7.09 9.20 13.54
N ASP A 76 7.49 10.38 13.07
CA ASP A 76 7.50 10.75 11.65
C ASP A 76 8.75 10.22 10.93
N ARG A 77 9.92 10.36 11.57
CA ARG A 77 11.20 9.91 11.04
C ARG A 77 12.23 9.72 12.14
N THR A 78 13.32 9.03 11.81
CA THR A 78 14.52 8.93 12.65
C THR A 78 15.72 9.42 11.86
N VAL A 79 16.46 10.36 12.42
CA VAL A 79 17.64 10.96 11.78
C VAL A 79 18.88 10.38 12.41
N VAL A 80 19.77 9.87 11.56
CA VAL A 80 21.07 9.33 11.94
C VAL A 80 22.18 10.13 11.29
N ARG A 81 23.35 10.16 11.91
CA ARG A 81 24.57 10.71 11.33
C ARG A 81 25.62 9.63 11.24
N PHE A 82 26.25 9.50 10.08
CA PHE A 82 27.33 8.55 9.89
C PHE A 82 28.47 9.17 9.10
N THR A 83 29.61 8.47 9.10
CA THR A 83 30.78 8.85 8.33
C THR A 83 31.12 7.72 7.36
N THR A 84 31.31 8.11 6.10
CA THR A 84 31.69 7.25 4.98
C THR A 84 33.22 7.08 4.97
N PRO A 85 33.80 5.99 4.43
CA PRO A 85 35.25 5.76 4.44
C PRO A 85 36.11 6.84 3.76
N ASP A 86 35.51 7.66 2.90
CA ASP A 86 36.11 8.83 2.28
C ASP A 86 36.21 10.05 3.23
N GLY A 87 35.70 9.92 4.47
CA GLY A 87 35.67 10.97 5.47
C GLY A 87 34.44 11.88 5.40
N GLY A 88 33.51 11.63 4.46
CA GLY A 88 32.26 12.38 4.34
C GLY A 88 31.32 12.10 5.52
N SER A 89 30.69 13.14 6.07
CA SER A 89 29.65 12.98 7.11
C SER A 89 28.27 13.24 6.51
N HIS A 90 27.39 12.25 6.63
CA HIS A 90 26.07 12.23 6.02
C HIS A 90 24.97 12.18 7.07
N SER A 91 23.83 12.80 6.75
CA SER A 91 22.65 12.87 7.60
C SER A 91 21.39 12.95 6.73
N PRO A 92 20.71 11.83 6.47
CA PRO A 92 19.60 11.78 5.53
C PRO A 92 18.44 12.71 5.93
N PRO A 93 17.93 13.55 5.02
CA PRO A 93 16.86 14.51 5.34
C PRO A 93 15.52 13.81 5.61
N LEU A 94 15.23 12.71 4.89
CA LEU A 94 14.03 11.89 5.07
C LEU A 94 14.12 10.93 6.26
N GLY A 95 15.33 10.77 6.83
CA GLY A 95 15.62 9.83 7.90
C GLY A 95 16.01 8.44 7.40
N VAL A 96 16.44 7.60 8.35
CA VAL A 96 16.86 6.22 8.07
C VAL A 96 15.64 5.31 7.83
N LEU A 97 15.75 4.43 6.84
CA LEU A 97 14.76 3.43 6.54
C LEU A 97 14.70 2.36 7.64
N TYR A 98 13.46 1.92 7.92
CA TYR A 98 13.12 0.90 8.91
C TYR A 98 13.64 1.20 10.34
N PRO A 99 13.34 2.38 10.94
CA PRO A 99 13.96 2.85 12.18
C PRO A 99 13.34 2.31 13.47
N GLN A 100 12.81 1.08 13.47
CA GLN A 100 12.13 0.51 14.64
C GLN A 100 13.04 0.43 15.88
N ASP A 101 12.48 0.75 17.05
CA ASP A 101 13.11 0.64 18.37
C ASP A 101 14.43 1.42 18.53
N LEU A 102 14.54 2.59 17.89
CA LEU A 102 15.69 3.48 18.02
C LEU A 102 15.43 4.61 19.01
N GLN A 103 16.48 4.99 19.74
CA GLN A 103 16.47 6.11 20.68
C GLN A 103 17.57 7.12 20.33
N ALA A 104 17.32 8.40 20.57
CA ALA A 104 18.33 9.43 20.38
C ALA A 104 19.55 9.18 21.30
N GLY A 105 20.76 9.38 20.76
CA GLY A 105 22.03 9.09 21.42
C GLY A 105 22.50 7.63 21.28
N GLN A 106 21.73 6.75 20.63
CA GLN A 106 22.13 5.38 20.37
C GLN A 106 23.12 5.28 19.20
N ARG A 107 24.06 4.35 19.28
CA ARG A 107 24.94 3.93 18.17
C ARG A 107 24.32 2.71 17.49
N VAL A 108 24.15 2.75 16.16
CA VAL A 108 23.56 1.66 15.38
C VAL A 108 24.35 1.40 14.11
N GLN A 109 24.38 0.14 13.68
CA GLN A 109 24.96 -0.21 12.39
C GLN A 109 23.95 0.10 11.28
N VAL A 110 24.41 0.75 10.22
CA VAL A 110 23.60 1.09 9.05
C VAL A 110 24.20 0.54 7.76
N GLU A 111 23.31 0.33 6.80
CA GLU A 111 23.60 -0.03 5.42
C GLU A 111 23.16 1.12 4.52
N TYR A 112 24.01 1.59 3.61
CA TYR A 112 23.70 2.71 2.72
C TYR A 112 24.11 2.40 1.28
N ASP A 113 23.50 3.11 0.33
CA ASP A 113 23.97 3.11 -1.06
C ASP A 113 25.17 4.06 -1.18
N THR A 114 26.35 3.52 -1.52
CA THR A 114 27.58 4.32 -1.72
C THR A 114 27.48 5.35 -2.85
N THR A 115 26.54 5.20 -3.78
CA THR A 115 26.29 6.16 -4.86
C THR A 115 25.27 7.23 -4.48
N ASP A 116 24.48 7.01 -3.43
CA ASP A 116 23.46 7.93 -2.90
C ASP A 116 23.33 7.83 -1.36
N PRO A 117 24.39 8.20 -0.62
CA PRO A 117 24.42 8.05 0.85
C PRO A 117 23.49 9.02 1.58
N ASP A 118 23.03 10.08 0.92
CA ASP A 118 22.20 11.11 1.53
C ASP A 118 20.71 10.73 1.55
N ASP A 119 20.23 9.93 0.59
CA ASP A 119 18.81 9.55 0.53
C ASP A 119 18.56 8.07 0.91
N LEU A 120 19.52 7.18 0.65
CA LEU A 120 19.33 5.73 0.81
C LEU A 120 20.21 5.15 1.92
N VAL A 121 19.67 5.13 3.13
CA VAL A 121 20.26 4.41 4.27
C VAL A 121 19.19 3.68 5.06
N ARG A 122 19.51 2.46 5.49
CA ARG A 122 18.65 1.61 6.32
C ARG A 122 19.41 1.09 7.53
N VAL A 123 18.68 0.74 8.59
CA VAL A 123 19.26 0.00 9.71
C VAL A 123 19.73 -1.37 9.21
N ALA A 124 20.96 -1.76 9.56
CA ALA A 124 21.55 -3.00 9.07
C ALA A 124 20.68 -4.23 9.41
N GLY A 125 20.59 -5.17 8.45
CA GLY A 125 19.78 -6.38 8.58
C GLY A 125 18.26 -6.19 8.53
N ARG A 126 17.77 -4.97 8.28
CA ARG A 126 16.33 -4.68 8.07
C ARG A 126 16.07 -4.40 6.59
N ASP A 127 14.94 -4.89 6.10
CA ASP A 127 14.59 -4.82 4.69
C ASP A 127 13.09 -4.52 4.47
N TYR A 128 12.74 -4.36 3.19
CA TYR A 128 11.39 -4.09 2.70
C TYR A 128 10.35 -5.13 3.15
N ARG A 129 10.75 -6.32 3.63
CA ARG A 129 9.78 -7.34 4.10
C ARG A 129 9.02 -6.85 5.34
N LEU A 130 9.59 -5.89 6.09
CA LEU A 130 8.89 -5.22 7.19
C LEU A 130 7.63 -4.47 6.72
N THR A 131 7.55 -4.11 5.43
CA THR A 131 6.37 -3.47 4.84
C THR A 131 5.20 -4.44 4.63
N PHE A 132 5.44 -5.76 4.56
CA PHE A 132 4.38 -6.73 4.30
C PHE A 132 3.32 -6.78 5.40
N LEU A 133 3.72 -6.66 6.66
CA LEU A 133 2.77 -6.70 7.77
C LEU A 133 1.77 -5.52 7.74
N PRO A 134 2.20 -4.24 7.71
CA PRO A 134 1.26 -3.11 7.69
C PRO A 134 0.42 -3.08 6.41
N PHE A 135 1.01 -3.28 5.24
CA PHE A 135 0.26 -3.22 3.97
C PHE A 135 -0.63 -4.46 3.77
N GLY A 136 -0.17 -5.64 4.18
CA GLY A 136 -0.98 -6.85 4.16
C GLY A 136 -2.21 -6.74 5.06
N MET A 137 -2.04 -6.20 6.27
CA MET A 137 -3.16 -5.90 7.18
C MET A 137 -4.12 -4.89 6.58
N LEU A 138 -3.61 -3.79 6.02
CA LEU A 138 -4.43 -2.76 5.38
C LEU A 138 -5.29 -3.36 4.26
N VAL A 139 -4.69 -4.15 3.37
CA VAL A 139 -5.40 -4.83 2.28
C VAL A 139 -6.42 -5.83 2.83
N GLY A 140 -6.03 -6.64 3.81
CA GLY A 140 -6.91 -7.62 4.44
C GLY A 140 -8.15 -6.99 5.08
N ILE A 141 -7.95 -5.93 5.88
CA ILE A 141 -9.04 -5.17 6.52
C ILE A 141 -9.93 -4.49 5.46
N THR A 142 -9.31 -3.90 4.43
CA THR A 142 -10.05 -3.25 3.34
C THR A 142 -11.01 -4.21 2.65
N TRP A 143 -10.55 -5.41 2.32
CA TRP A 143 -11.40 -6.43 1.71
C TRP A 143 -12.42 -7.04 2.66
N ALA A 144 -12.10 -7.18 3.95
CA ALA A 144 -13.07 -7.59 4.97
C ALA A 144 -14.24 -6.59 5.08
N VAL A 145 -13.94 -5.29 5.14
CA VAL A 145 -14.94 -4.22 5.15
C VAL A 145 -15.73 -4.18 3.84
N ALA A 146 -15.05 -4.27 2.69
CA ALA A 146 -15.71 -4.29 1.39
C ALA A 146 -16.67 -5.48 1.26
N ALA A 147 -16.25 -6.68 1.66
CA ALA A 147 -17.09 -7.87 1.65
C ALA A 147 -18.32 -7.72 2.56
N GLY A 148 -18.13 -7.21 3.78
CA GLY A 148 -19.22 -6.93 4.71
C GLY A 148 -20.24 -5.94 4.15
N LEU A 149 -19.76 -4.86 3.51
CA LEU A 149 -20.61 -3.84 2.90
C LEU A 149 -21.35 -4.37 1.67
N ILE A 150 -20.67 -5.13 0.81
CA ILE A 150 -21.28 -5.79 -0.35
C ILE A 150 -22.38 -6.75 0.09
N TRP A 151 -22.12 -7.56 1.12
CA TRP A 151 -23.10 -8.49 1.66
C TRP A 151 -24.31 -7.76 2.23
N TRP A 152 -24.10 -6.69 3.02
CA TRP A 152 -25.18 -5.86 3.55
C TRP A 152 -26.03 -5.21 2.45
N LEU A 153 -25.40 -4.64 1.42
CA LEU A 153 -26.08 -4.01 0.28
C LEU A 153 -26.90 -5.00 -0.56
N ARG A 154 -26.53 -6.28 -0.54
CA ARG A 154 -27.25 -7.36 -1.24
C ARG A 154 -28.39 -7.97 -0.44
N ARG A 155 -28.56 -7.63 0.84
CA ARG A 155 -29.67 -8.18 1.66
C ARG A 155 -31.03 -7.74 1.09
N PRO A 156 -32.00 -8.68 0.92
CA PRO A 156 -33.39 -8.36 0.61
C PRO A 156 -33.99 -7.51 1.73
N ARG A 157 -34.86 -6.53 1.40
CA ARG A 157 -35.70 -5.91 2.42
C ARG A 157 -36.86 -6.86 2.71
N THR A 158 -36.98 -7.34 3.94
CA THR A 158 -38.18 -8.07 4.38
C THR A 158 -39.37 -7.10 4.29
N PRO A 159 -40.44 -7.41 3.54
CA PRO A 159 -41.64 -6.60 3.54
C PRO A 159 -42.25 -6.62 4.96
N ALA A 160 -42.59 -5.44 5.49
CA ALA A 160 -43.31 -5.34 6.75
C ALA A 160 -44.65 -6.05 6.58
N THR A 161 -44.88 -7.09 7.37
CA THR A 161 -46.17 -7.76 7.46
C THR A 161 -47.08 -6.85 8.28
N THR A 162 -48.07 -6.24 7.63
CA THR A 162 -49.14 -5.47 8.29
C THR A 162 -50.30 -6.39 8.62
#